data_AF-A0A953ZCZ2-F1
#
_entry.id   AF-A0A953ZCZ2-F1
#
_cell.length_a   1.000
_cell.length_b   1.000
_cell.length_c   1.000
_cell.angle_alpha   90.00
_cell.angle_beta   90.00
_cell.angle_gamma   90.00
#
_symmetry.space_group_name_H-M   'P 1'
#
loop_
_entity.id
_entity.type
_entity.pdbx_description
1 polymer ?
#
loop_
_entity_poly.entity_id
_entity_poly.type
_entity_poly.pdbx_seq_one_letter_code
_entity_poly.pdbx_strand_id
1 'polypeptide(L)'
;MVRDAAYELQPPSDRARMHGMVLETVEAAFDDPAALEPWAYDLAEHARLAQVQRRTAKLAELHDLAAKHLQYLRLAAAFAKRSYNSEQGVEVALAIADHPQGDDLERAQALNDAGSFLMNLGRLDDAVPVMERC
;
A
#
# COMPACT_ATOMS: atom_id res chain seq x y z
N MET A 1 -15.23 -20.40 -0.24
CA MET A 1 -16.21 -20.72 -1.31
C MET A 1 -17.54 -19.96 -1.17
N VAL A 2 -18.40 -20.20 -0.16
CA VAL A 2 -19.66 -19.41 -0.05
C VAL A 2 -19.42 -17.97 0.42
N ARG A 3 -18.43 -17.76 1.31
CA ARG A 3 -18.09 -16.43 1.85
C ARG A 3 -17.54 -15.48 0.78
N ASP A 4 -16.68 -15.98 -0.10
CA ASP A 4 -16.04 -15.18 -1.15
C ASP A 4 -17.08 -14.80 -2.23
N ALA A 5 -17.95 -15.75 -2.60
CA ALA A 5 -19.08 -15.48 -3.49
C ALA A 5 -20.08 -14.46 -2.91
N ALA A 6 -20.37 -14.53 -1.60
CA ALA A 6 -21.22 -13.55 -0.94
C ALA A 6 -20.58 -12.14 -0.87
N TYR A 7 -19.26 -12.07 -0.76
CA TYR A 7 -18.49 -10.82 -0.77
C TYR A 7 -18.46 -10.16 -2.16
N GLU A 8 -18.31 -10.97 -3.22
CA GLU A 8 -18.37 -10.49 -4.60
C GLU A 8 -19.75 -9.91 -4.97
N LEU A 9 -20.82 -10.45 -4.39
CA LEU A 9 -22.20 -9.98 -4.60
C LEU A 9 -22.54 -8.65 -3.90
N GLN A 10 -21.68 -8.15 -3.01
CA GLN A 10 -21.95 -6.88 -2.34
C GLN A 10 -21.78 -5.68 -3.28
N PRO A 11 -22.58 -4.61 -3.11
CA PRO A 11 -22.36 -3.37 -3.84
C PRO A 11 -20.94 -2.82 -3.59
N PRO A 12 -20.26 -2.26 -4.61
CA PRO A 12 -18.93 -1.68 -4.44
C PRO A 12 -18.86 -0.64 -3.32
N SER A 13 -19.90 0.18 -3.14
CA SER A 13 -19.98 1.16 -2.07
C SER A 13 -19.97 0.54 -0.67
N ASP A 14 -20.59 -0.63 -0.49
CA ASP A 14 -20.62 -1.33 0.79
C ASP A 14 -19.27 -1.96 1.12
N ARG A 15 -18.59 -2.51 0.11
CA ARG A 15 -17.21 -2.99 0.26
C ARG A 15 -16.25 -1.86 0.61
N ALA A 16 -16.32 -0.73 -0.08
CA ALA A 16 -15.55 0.47 0.25
C ALA A 16 -15.70 0.88 1.72
N ARG A 17 -16.95 0.87 2.20
CA ARG A 17 -17.27 1.23 3.58
C ARG A 17 -16.65 0.23 4.56
N MET A 18 -16.72 -1.07 4.27
CA MET A 18 -16.09 -2.08 5.12
C MET A 18 -14.56 -1.92 5.17
N HIS A 19 -13.90 -1.66 4.05
CA HIS A 19 -12.45 -1.40 4.07
C HIS A 19 -12.10 -0.18 4.92
N GLY A 20 -12.89 0.90 4.83
CA GLY A 20 -12.74 2.06 5.71
C GLY A 20 -12.95 1.72 7.18
N MET A 21 -13.98 0.92 7.51
CA MET A 21 -14.22 0.49 8.89
C MET A 21 -13.10 -0.38 9.46
N VAL A 22 -12.52 -1.28 8.65
CA VAL A 22 -11.35 -2.08 9.07
C VAL A 22 -10.18 -1.16 9.38
N LEU A 23 -9.90 -0.20 8.49
CA LEU A 23 -8.84 0.79 8.68
C LEU A 23 -9.03 1.55 10.01
N GLU A 24 -10.21 2.11 10.24
CA GLU A 24 -10.56 2.84 11.46
C GLU A 24 -10.45 1.96 12.72
N THR A 25 -10.88 0.70 12.64
CA THR A 25 -10.85 -0.24 13.78
C THR A 25 -9.43 -0.62 14.15
N VAL A 26 -8.58 -0.90 13.15
CA VAL A 26 -7.18 -1.26 13.39
C VAL A 26 -6.42 -0.05 13.93
N GLU A 27 -6.58 1.13 13.34
CA GLU A 27 -5.97 2.37 13.85
C GLU A 27 -6.38 2.64 15.30
N ALA A 28 -7.65 2.44 15.66
CA ALA A 28 -8.13 2.64 17.02
C ALA A 28 -7.67 1.55 18.01
N ALA A 29 -7.25 0.38 17.52
CA ALA A 29 -6.79 -0.72 18.37
C ALA A 29 -5.31 -0.60 18.76
N PHE A 30 -4.53 0.22 18.04
CA PHE A 30 -3.10 0.38 18.25
C PHE A 30 -2.74 1.86 18.48
N ASP A 31 -2.39 2.18 19.72
CA ASP A 31 -1.90 3.53 20.08
C ASP A 31 -0.45 3.79 19.61
N ASP A 32 0.31 2.73 19.31
CA ASP A 32 1.70 2.81 18.84
C ASP A 32 1.79 2.54 17.33
N PRO A 33 2.23 3.52 16.51
CA PRO A 33 2.44 3.34 15.09
C PRO A 33 3.40 2.19 14.74
N ALA A 34 4.37 1.86 15.61
CA ALA A 34 5.29 0.75 15.38
C ALA A 34 4.57 -0.61 15.44
N ALA A 35 3.47 -0.71 16.21
CA ALA A 35 2.67 -1.93 16.30
C ALA A 35 1.87 -2.20 15.01
N LEU A 36 1.70 -1.19 14.15
CA LEU A 36 1.03 -1.32 12.85
C LEU A 36 1.96 -1.87 11.77
N GLU A 37 3.29 -1.88 11.97
CA GLU A 37 4.27 -2.29 10.97
C GLU A 37 4.00 -3.66 10.33
N PRO A 38 3.69 -4.73 11.09
CA PRO A 38 3.42 -6.03 10.51
C PRO A 38 2.16 -6.06 9.62
N TRP A 39 1.25 -5.11 9.83
CA TRP A 39 -0.03 -4.98 9.13
C TRP A 39 -0.02 -3.86 8.09
N ALA A 40 1.10 -3.14 7.95
CA ALA A 40 1.16 -1.91 7.17
C ALA A 40 0.79 -2.13 5.69
N TYR A 41 1.16 -3.28 5.12
CA TYR A 41 0.79 -3.62 3.74
C TYR A 41 -0.72 -3.84 3.58
N ASP A 42 -1.32 -4.59 4.49
CA ASP A 42 -2.77 -4.83 4.47
C ASP A 42 -3.54 -3.52 4.70
N LEU A 43 -3.06 -2.66 5.60
CA LEU A 43 -3.64 -1.34 5.86
C LEU A 43 -3.54 -0.41 4.65
N ALA A 44 -2.44 -0.47 3.90
CA ALA A 44 -2.31 0.24 2.63
C ALA A 44 -3.40 -0.24 1.65
N GLU A 45 -3.59 -1.55 1.50
CA GLU A 45 -4.61 -2.08 0.60
C GLU A 45 -6.04 -1.72 1.05
N HIS A 46 -6.32 -1.75 2.35
CA HIS A 46 -7.60 -1.28 2.90
C HIS A 46 -7.84 0.21 2.61
N ALA A 47 -6.83 1.06 2.77
CA ALA A 47 -6.95 2.49 2.44
C ALA A 47 -7.22 2.70 0.93
N ARG A 48 -6.50 1.99 0.06
CA ARG A 48 -6.67 2.04 -1.39
C ARG A 48 -8.08 1.58 -1.82
N LEU A 49 -8.54 0.45 -1.29
CA LEU A 49 -9.87 -0.10 -1.61
C LEU A 49 -11.01 0.78 -1.07
N ALA A 50 -10.82 1.40 0.10
CA ALA A 50 -11.75 2.38 0.64
C ALA A 50 -11.85 3.64 -0.26
N GLN A 51 -10.76 4.04 -0.90
CA GLN A 51 -10.72 5.18 -1.82
C GLN A 51 -11.42 4.86 -3.16
N VAL A 52 -11.02 3.77 -3.84
CA VAL A 52 -11.45 3.44 -5.21
C VAL A 52 -12.97 3.24 -5.32
N GLN A 53 -13.61 2.77 -4.25
CA GLN A 53 -15.00 2.33 -4.30
C GLN A 53 -15.99 3.34 -3.68
N ARG A 54 -15.53 4.53 -3.24
CA ARG A 54 -16.36 5.61 -2.68
C ARG A 54 -16.77 6.65 -3.74
N ARG A 55 -17.76 6.30 -4.57
CA ARG A 55 -18.28 7.15 -5.67
C ARG A 55 -18.88 8.48 -5.22
N THR A 56 -19.29 8.62 -3.95
CA THR A 56 -19.97 9.80 -3.40
C THR A 56 -19.20 10.47 -2.26
N ALA A 57 -17.95 10.08 -2.00
CA ALA A 57 -17.15 10.71 -0.96
C ALA A 57 -16.80 12.16 -1.31
N LYS A 58 -16.65 12.98 -0.27
CA LYS A 58 -16.12 14.32 -0.42
C LYS A 58 -14.65 14.24 -0.85
N LEU A 59 -14.21 15.20 -1.66
CA LEU A 59 -12.82 15.26 -2.14
C LEU A 59 -11.80 15.21 -0.98
N ALA A 60 -12.09 15.88 0.14
CA ALA A 60 -11.25 15.85 1.33
C ALA A 60 -11.06 14.43 1.90
N GLU A 61 -12.12 13.62 1.97
CA GLU A 61 -12.04 12.23 2.45
C GLU A 61 -11.20 11.35 1.52
N LEU A 62 -11.29 11.58 0.21
CA LEU A 62 -10.46 10.87 -0.78
C LEU A 62 -8.97 11.26 -0.65
N HIS A 63 -8.70 12.54 -0.37
CA HIS A 63 -7.34 13.01 -0.11
C HIS A 63 -6.76 12.42 1.17
N ASP A 64 -7.55 12.35 2.24
CA ASP A 64 -7.15 11.76 3.52
C ASP A 64 -6.85 10.25 3.36
N LEU A 65 -7.70 9.52 2.63
CA LEU A 65 -7.48 8.10 2.36
C LEU A 65 -6.24 7.87 1.49
N ALA A 66 -5.99 8.71 0.49
CA ALA A 66 -4.77 8.64 -0.31
C ALA A 66 -3.52 8.93 0.53
N ALA A 67 -3.59 9.89 1.46
CA ALA A 67 -2.48 10.21 2.35
C ALA A 67 -2.18 9.05 3.29
N LYS A 68 -3.22 8.43 3.85
CA LYS A 68 -3.09 7.20 4.66
C LYS A 68 -2.51 6.05 3.86
N HIS A 69 -2.99 5.84 2.63
CA HIS A 69 -2.45 4.80 1.75
C HIS A 69 -0.93 4.95 1.56
N LEU A 70 -0.47 6.15 1.19
CA LEU A 70 0.96 6.41 1.04
C LEU A 70 1.73 6.25 2.37
N GLN A 71 1.17 6.70 3.49
CA GLN A 71 1.76 6.51 4.82
C GLN A 71 1.97 5.02 5.15
N TYR A 72 0.97 4.18 4.88
CA TYR A 72 1.06 2.75 5.13
C TYR A 72 2.02 2.04 4.18
N LEU A 73 2.09 2.47 2.92
CA LEU A 73 3.11 1.97 1.99
C LEU A 73 4.53 2.30 2.49
N ARG A 74 4.79 3.52 2.97
CA ARG A 74 6.09 3.87 3.56
C ARG A 74 6.46 2.99 4.74
N LEU A 75 5.48 2.74 5.62
CA LEU A 75 5.67 1.89 6.79
C LEU A 75 5.94 0.43 6.38
N ALA A 76 5.20 -0.08 5.40
CA ALA A 76 5.39 -1.41 4.85
C ALA A 76 6.76 -1.55 4.17
N ALA A 77 7.23 -0.54 3.43
CA ALA A 77 8.54 -0.55 2.80
C ALA A 77 9.66 -0.62 3.85
N ALA A 78 9.55 0.20 4.91
CA ALA A 78 10.52 0.19 6.00
C ALA A 78 10.54 -1.17 6.73
N PHE A 79 9.37 -1.77 6.96
CA PHE A 79 9.26 -3.09 7.56
C PHE A 79 9.82 -4.19 6.67
N ALA A 80 9.52 -4.17 5.35
CA ALA A 80 10.03 -5.13 4.38
C ALA A 80 11.57 -5.11 4.31
N LYS A 81 12.19 -3.92 4.35
CA LYS A 81 13.65 -3.77 4.41
C LYS A 81 14.24 -4.43 5.66
N ARG A 82 13.67 -4.16 6.85
CA ARG A 82 14.19 -4.69 8.12
C ARG A 82 13.96 -6.19 8.30
N SER A 83 12.86 -6.70 7.75
CA SER A 83 12.48 -8.12 7.82
C SER A 83 13.05 -8.97 6.68
N TYR A 84 13.81 -8.37 5.76
CA TYR A 84 14.34 -9.01 4.55
C TYR A 84 13.27 -9.63 3.63
N ASN A 85 12.03 -9.13 3.71
CA ASN A 85 10.94 -9.58 2.85
C ASN A 85 11.05 -8.92 1.46
N SER A 86 11.99 -9.42 0.65
CA SER A 86 12.32 -8.78 -0.63
C SER A 86 11.18 -8.86 -1.65
N GLU A 87 10.34 -9.90 -1.64
CA GLU A 87 9.19 -9.99 -2.54
C GLU A 87 8.18 -8.86 -2.27
N GLN A 88 7.73 -8.74 -1.02
CA GLN A 88 6.85 -7.64 -0.61
C GLN A 88 7.52 -6.27 -0.78
N GLY A 89 8.83 -6.21 -0.56
CA GLY A 89 9.63 -5.01 -0.77
C GLY A 89 9.52 -4.46 -2.19
N VAL A 90 9.57 -5.32 -3.22
CA VAL A 90 9.37 -4.91 -4.62
C VAL A 90 7.97 -4.33 -4.83
N GLU A 91 6.94 -5.04 -4.37
CA GLU A 91 5.54 -4.63 -4.56
C GLU A 91 5.26 -3.25 -3.95
N VAL A 92 5.69 -3.06 -2.70
CA VAL A 92 5.46 -1.80 -1.98
C VAL A 92 6.27 -0.66 -2.59
N ALA A 93 7.53 -0.89 -2.94
CA ALA A 93 8.37 0.13 -3.52
C ALA A 93 7.84 0.61 -4.90
N LEU A 94 7.35 -0.31 -5.73
CA LEU A 94 6.70 0.07 -6.98
C LEU A 94 5.38 0.82 -6.73
N ALA A 95 4.59 0.41 -5.74
CA ALA A 95 3.36 1.12 -5.37
C ALA A 95 3.61 2.56 -4.89
N ILE A 96 4.72 2.81 -4.17
CA ILE A 96 5.15 4.16 -3.77
C ILE A 96 5.57 4.97 -5.01
N ALA A 97 6.38 4.38 -5.90
CA ALA A 97 6.88 5.06 -7.08
C ALA A 97 5.77 5.53 -8.04
N ASP A 98 4.65 4.80 -8.07
CA ASP A 98 3.49 5.13 -8.90
C ASP A 98 2.39 5.92 -8.14
N HIS A 99 2.63 6.30 -6.88
CA HIS A 99 1.62 6.94 -6.04
C HIS A 99 1.39 8.42 -6.43
N PRO A 100 0.14 8.88 -6.71
CA PRO A 100 -0.13 10.25 -7.18
C PRO A 100 0.22 11.39 -6.19
N GLN A 101 0.41 11.05 -4.92
CA GLN A 101 0.81 12.01 -3.87
C GLN A 101 2.30 11.92 -3.49
N GLY A 102 3.05 10.99 -4.11
CA GLY A 102 4.51 10.94 -3.93
C GLY A 102 5.18 12.09 -4.67
N ASP A 103 6.30 12.56 -4.16
CA ASP A 103 7.15 13.53 -4.85
C ASP A 103 8.23 12.83 -5.69
N ASP A 104 8.95 13.59 -6.53
CA ASP A 104 9.95 13.04 -7.44
C ASP A 104 11.12 12.36 -6.68
N LEU A 105 11.47 12.86 -5.50
CA LEU A 105 12.54 12.29 -4.69
C LEU A 105 12.12 10.94 -4.11
N GLU A 106 10.93 10.87 -3.55
CA GLU A 106 10.33 9.65 -3.04
C GLU A 106 10.15 8.61 -4.14
N ARG A 107 9.72 9.04 -5.33
CA ARG A 107 9.61 8.16 -6.50
C ARG A 107 10.97 7.57 -6.89
N ALA A 108 12.01 8.40 -6.98
CA ALA A 108 13.36 7.94 -7.29
C ALA A 108 13.88 6.95 -6.22
N GLN A 109 13.72 7.29 -4.94
CA GLN A 109 14.12 6.41 -3.83
C GLN A 109 13.40 5.06 -3.88
N ALA A 110 12.10 5.06 -4.14
CA ALA A 110 11.31 3.85 -4.23
C ALA A 110 11.69 2.98 -5.43
N LEU A 111 12.01 3.58 -6.59
CA LEU A 111 12.52 2.82 -7.74
C LEU A 111 13.90 2.21 -7.48
N ASN A 112 14.78 2.95 -6.82
CA ASN A 112 16.09 2.42 -6.39
C ASN A 112 15.93 1.26 -5.38
N ASP A 113 15.00 1.39 -4.43
CA ASP A 113 14.68 0.33 -3.48
C ASP A 113 14.12 -0.92 -4.18
N ALA A 114 13.19 -0.75 -5.12
CA ALA A 114 12.63 -1.84 -5.92
C ALA A 114 13.73 -2.57 -6.72
N GLY A 115 14.63 -1.82 -7.36
CA GLY A 115 15.80 -2.38 -8.03
C GLY A 115 16.68 -3.20 -7.09
N SER A 116 16.95 -2.66 -5.89
CA SER A 116 17.75 -3.35 -4.86
C SER A 116 17.09 -4.65 -4.39
N PHE A 117 15.78 -4.66 -4.17
CA PHE A 117 15.04 -5.88 -3.83
C PHE A 117 15.06 -6.91 -4.96
N LEU A 118 14.90 -6.49 -6.22
CA LEU A 118 14.97 -7.39 -7.38
C LEU A 118 16.37 -8.01 -7.53
N MET A 119 17.43 -7.25 -7.27
CA MET A 119 18.79 -7.77 -7.23
C MET A 119 18.96 -8.82 -6.12
N ASN A 120 18.41 -8.57 -4.92
CA ASN A 120 18.47 -9.53 -3.80
C ASN A 120 17.71 -10.84 -4.10
N LEU A 121 16.65 -10.77 -4.92
CA LEU A 121 15.91 -11.94 -5.41
C LEU A 121 16.60 -12.64 -6.59
N GLY A 122 17.72 -12.12 -7.10
CA GLY A 122 18.40 -12.62 -8.30
C GLY A 122 17.67 -12.31 -9.62
N ARG A 123 16.64 -11.45 -9.58
CA ARG A 123 15.81 -11.06 -10.74
C ARG A 123 16.43 -9.87 -11.47
N LEU A 124 17.66 -10.04 -11.96
CA LEU A 124 18.45 -8.94 -12.56
C LEU A 124 17.79 -8.35 -13.81
N ASP A 125 17.16 -9.20 -14.63
CA ASP A 125 16.45 -8.78 -15.84
C ASP A 125 15.27 -7.83 -15.53
N ASP A 126 14.66 -7.98 -14.35
CA ASP A 126 13.59 -7.09 -13.88
C ASP A 126 14.16 -5.84 -13.19
N ALA A 127 15.34 -5.93 -12.57
CA ALA A 127 15.95 -4.82 -11.83
C ALA A 127 16.39 -3.67 -12.74
N VAL A 128 17.05 -3.99 -13.86
CA VAL A 128 17.58 -3.00 -14.81
C VAL A 128 16.52 -2.00 -15.29
N PRO A 129 15.37 -2.41 -15.86
CA PRO A 129 14.37 -1.46 -16.35
C PRO A 129 13.73 -0.62 -15.23
N VAL A 130 13.70 -1.12 -13.99
CA VAL A 130 13.22 -0.36 -12.83
C VAL A 130 14.21 0.74 -12.45
N MET A 131 15.50 0.42 -12.42
CA MET A 131 16.55 1.38 -12.08
C MET A 131 16.74 2.47 -13.15
N GLU A 132 16.46 2.16 -14.42
CA GLU A 132 16.49 3.15 -15.51
C GLU A 132 15.36 4.19 -15.43
N ARG A 133 14.32 3.95 -14.61
CA ARG A 133 13.22 4.90 -14.36
C ARG A 133 13.52 5.89 -13.23
N CYS A 134 14.57 5.65 -12.45
CA CYS A 134 14.98 6.44 -11.29
C CYS A 134 15.55 7.80 -11.72
#